data_AF-A0A269Z3E6-F1
#
_entry.id   AF-A0A269Z3E6-F1
#
_cell.length_a   1.000
_cell.length_b   1.000
_cell.length_c   1.000
_cell.angle_alpha   90.00
_cell.angle_beta   90.00
_cell.angle_gamma   90.00
#
_symmetry.space_group_name_H-M   'P 1'
#
loop_
_entity.id
_entity.type
_entity.pdbx_description
1 polymer ?
#
loop_
_entity_poly.entity_id
_entity_poly.type
_entity_poly.pdbx_seq_one_letter_code
_entity_poly.pdbx_strand_id
1 'polypeptide(L)'
;AKENKNKAPVNSLLITNILVQIFLISMLFTESAYQFAFSLASSAILIPYMFSAFYQVKYTYLTKERATTKQWVIGIISSVYAIWLVYAAGIDYLLLTMLLYIPGLFVYQTVQKNNRKPLSKVDY
;
A
#
# COMPACT_ATOMS: atom_id res chain seq x y z
N ALA A 1 -2.98 20.90 4.97
CA ALA A 1 -4.28 20.24 4.75
C ALA A 1 -5.29 20.83 5.72
N LYS A 2 -6.58 20.95 5.35
CA LYS A 2 -7.59 21.49 6.27
C LYS A 2 -7.97 20.41 7.29
N GLU A 3 -7.76 20.70 8.57
CA GLU A 3 -8.07 19.80 9.68
C GLU A 3 -9.32 20.27 10.42
N ASN A 4 -10.05 19.35 11.07
CA ASN A 4 -11.16 19.69 11.96
C ASN A 4 -10.66 19.99 13.39
N LYS A 5 -11.59 20.29 14.30
CA LYS A 5 -11.29 20.55 15.73
C LYS A 5 -10.58 19.37 16.44
N ASN A 6 -10.70 18.15 15.90
CA ASN A 6 -10.06 16.94 16.40
C ASN A 6 -8.78 16.57 15.61
N LYS A 7 -8.20 17.52 14.85
CA LYS A 7 -6.99 17.33 14.01
C LYS A 7 -7.13 16.29 12.90
N ALA A 8 -8.35 15.90 12.53
CA ALA A 8 -8.58 14.95 11.44
C ALA A 8 -8.60 15.67 10.07
N PRO A 9 -7.98 15.10 9.01
CA PRO A 9 -7.90 15.72 7.69
C PRO A 9 -9.26 15.73 6.98
N VAL A 10 -9.91 16.88 6.93
CA VAL A 10 -11.31 17.02 6.46
C VAL A 10 -11.45 16.68 4.98
N ASN A 11 -10.56 17.22 4.14
CA ASN A 11 -10.65 17.05 2.69
C ASN A 11 -10.48 15.57 2.29
N SER A 12 -9.52 14.87 2.90
CA SER A 12 -9.30 13.44 2.64
C SER A 12 -10.50 12.61 3.09
N LEU A 13 -11.04 12.87 4.28
CA LEU A 13 -12.22 12.17 4.79
C LEU A 13 -13.44 12.35 3.89
N LEU A 14 -13.68 13.57 3.38
CA LEU A 14 -14.79 13.86 2.47
C LEU A 14 -14.67 13.02 1.18
N ILE A 15 -13.48 13.04 0.56
CA ILE A 15 -13.23 12.29 -0.68
C ILE A 15 -13.43 10.80 -0.46
N THR A 16 -12.86 10.23 0.60
CA THR A 16 -13.01 8.80 0.89
C THR A 16 -14.47 8.42 1.15
N ASN A 17 -15.22 9.26 1.88
CA ASN A 17 -16.65 9.00 2.12
C ASN A 17 -17.48 9.02 0.83
N ILE A 18 -17.24 9.99 -0.06
CA ILE A 18 -17.93 10.05 -1.35
C ILE A 18 -17.63 8.80 -2.18
N LEU A 19 -16.37 8.38 -2.25
CA LEU A 19 -15.96 7.18 -2.98
C LEU A 19 -16.61 5.92 -2.40
N VAL A 20 -16.59 5.76 -1.07
CA VAL A 20 -17.24 4.63 -0.39
C VAL A 20 -18.75 4.62 -0.67
N GLN A 21 -19.41 5.77 -0.64
CA GLN A 21 -20.85 5.84 -0.90
C GLN A 21 -21.19 5.44 -2.34
N ILE A 22 -20.44 5.93 -3.33
CA ILE A 22 -20.60 5.53 -4.74
C ILE A 22 -20.43 4.01 -4.88
N PHE A 23 -19.42 3.47 -4.19
CA PHE A 23 -19.09 2.06 -4.24
C PHE A 23 -20.19 1.18 -3.62
N LEU A 24 -20.72 1.56 -2.45
CA LEU A 24 -21.86 0.89 -1.81
C LEU A 24 -23.12 0.92 -2.67
N ILE A 25 -23.41 2.04 -3.31
CA ILE A 25 -24.56 2.15 -4.24
C ILE A 25 -24.36 1.21 -5.43
N SER A 26 -23.14 1.13 -5.98
CA SER A 26 -22.83 0.27 -7.13
C SER A 26 -23.02 -1.23 -6.80
N MET A 27 -22.70 -1.65 -5.58
CA MET A 27 -22.91 -3.04 -5.14
C MET A 27 -24.39 -3.46 -5.11
N LEU A 28 -25.32 -2.53 -4.89
CA LEU A 28 -26.76 -2.85 -4.87
C LEU A 28 -27.28 -3.31 -6.23
N PHE A 29 -26.60 -2.94 -7.32
CA PHE A 29 -27.03 -3.26 -8.68
C PHE A 29 -26.25 -4.43 -9.29
N THR A 30 -25.10 -4.82 -8.73
CA THR A 30 -24.21 -5.81 -9.38
C THR A 30 -23.31 -6.54 -8.39
N GLU A 31 -23.47 -7.86 -8.26
CA GLU A 31 -22.61 -8.71 -7.41
C GLU A 31 -21.14 -8.77 -7.89
N SER A 32 -20.90 -8.66 -9.20
CA SER A 32 -19.54 -8.66 -9.74
C SER A 32 -18.73 -7.44 -9.30
N ALA A 33 -19.38 -6.31 -8.98
CA ALA A 33 -18.70 -5.12 -8.44
C ALA A 33 -18.11 -5.38 -7.06
N TYR A 34 -18.79 -6.19 -6.23
CA TYR A 34 -18.28 -6.62 -4.94
C TYR A 34 -17.03 -7.49 -5.12
N GLN A 35 -17.13 -8.54 -5.94
CA GLN A 35 -16.02 -9.48 -6.17
C GLN A 35 -14.80 -8.78 -6.78
N PHE A 36 -15.03 -7.88 -7.73
CA PHE A 36 -13.98 -7.09 -8.35
C PHE A 36 -13.21 -6.25 -7.32
N ALA A 37 -13.91 -5.45 -6.51
CA ALA A 37 -13.21 -4.59 -5.57
C ALA A 37 -12.63 -5.36 -4.38
N PHE A 38 -13.27 -6.43 -3.94
CA PHE A 38 -12.72 -7.30 -2.91
C PHE A 38 -11.38 -7.89 -3.37
N SER A 39 -11.32 -8.39 -4.61
CA SER A 39 -10.10 -8.94 -5.21
C SER A 39 -9.03 -7.86 -5.44
N LEU A 40 -9.44 -6.68 -5.93
CA LEU A 40 -8.56 -5.53 -6.14
C LEU A 40 -7.97 -5.01 -4.81
N ALA A 41 -8.80 -4.86 -3.77
CA ALA A 41 -8.37 -4.41 -2.44
C ALA A 41 -7.45 -5.43 -1.77
N SER A 42 -7.79 -6.71 -1.83
CA SER A 42 -6.94 -7.80 -1.32
C SER A 42 -5.56 -7.77 -1.98
N SER A 43 -5.53 -7.60 -3.30
CA SER A 43 -4.28 -7.48 -4.06
C SER A 43 -3.50 -6.21 -3.69
N ALA A 44 -4.18 -5.08 -3.48
CA ALA A 44 -3.55 -3.80 -3.16
C ALA A 44 -2.86 -3.78 -1.79
N ILE A 45 -3.31 -4.61 -0.84
CA ILE A 45 -2.70 -4.73 0.49
C ILE A 45 -1.40 -5.55 0.44
N LEU A 46 -1.26 -6.48 -0.53
CA LEU A 46 -0.10 -7.36 -0.61
C LEU A 46 1.20 -6.62 -0.91
N ILE A 47 1.15 -5.61 -1.78
CA ILE A 47 2.35 -4.85 -2.17
C ILE A 47 3.02 -4.16 -0.97
N PRO A 48 2.32 -3.35 -0.14
CA PRO A 48 2.93 -2.74 1.04
C PRO A 48 3.37 -3.75 2.10
N TYR A 49 2.67 -4.89 2.24
CA TYR A 49 3.10 -5.96 3.16
C TYR A 49 4.37 -6.66 2.67
N MET A 50 4.46 -6.92 1.37
CA MET A 50 5.66 -7.46 0.74
C MET A 50 6.86 -6.53 0.91
N PHE A 51 6.68 -5.23 0.65
CA PHE A 51 7.74 -4.24 0.89
C PHE A 51 8.14 -4.15 2.36
N SER A 52 7.20 -4.29 3.30
CA SER A 52 7.49 -4.31 4.73
C SER A 52 8.31 -5.55 5.13
N ALA A 53 7.96 -6.72 4.59
CA ALA A 53 8.71 -7.97 4.82
C ALA A 53 10.13 -7.90 4.24
N PHE A 54 10.28 -7.40 3.01
CA PHE A 54 11.60 -7.21 2.39
C PHE A 54 12.42 -6.17 3.13
N TYR A 55 11.78 -5.09 3.58
CA TYR A 55 12.44 -4.07 4.38
C TYR A 55 12.93 -4.63 5.70
N GLN A 56 12.20 -5.53 6.36
CA GLN A 56 12.67 -6.20 7.58
C GLN A 56 14.00 -6.94 7.33
N VAL A 57 14.10 -7.70 6.23
CA VAL A 57 15.35 -8.40 5.86
C VAL A 57 16.47 -7.39 5.58
N LYS A 58 16.19 -6.35 4.79
CA LYS A 58 17.15 -5.27 4.51
C LYS A 58 17.64 -4.59 5.78
N TYR A 59 16.73 -4.27 6.70
CA TYR A 59 17.02 -3.60 7.97
C TYR A 59 17.89 -4.49 8.86
N THR A 60 17.52 -5.77 9.02
CA THR A 60 18.33 -6.74 9.77
C THR A 60 19.72 -6.92 9.15
N TYR A 61 19.85 -6.86 7.82
CA TYR A 61 21.15 -6.85 7.14
C TYR A 61 21.98 -5.58 7.41
N LEU A 62 21.34 -4.41 7.52
CA LEU A 62 22.02 -3.14 7.79
C LEU A 62 22.43 -3.02 9.27
N THR A 63 21.63 -3.53 10.20
CA THR A 63 21.91 -3.50 11.65
C THR A 63 22.48 -4.81 12.17
N LYS A 64 23.30 -5.51 11.37
CA LYS A 64 23.86 -6.85 11.69
C LYS A 64 24.45 -6.97 13.10
N GLU A 65 25.11 -5.92 13.60
CA GLU A 65 25.74 -5.93 14.93
C GLU A 65 24.74 -5.99 16.09
N ARG A 66 23.50 -5.52 15.89
CA ARG A 66 22.41 -5.57 16.89
C ARG A 66 21.30 -6.55 16.51
N ALA A 67 21.41 -7.17 15.35
CA ALA A 67 20.39 -8.04 14.80
C ALA A 67 20.35 -9.36 15.58
N THR A 68 19.19 -9.69 16.13
CA THR A 68 18.95 -11.00 16.75
C THR A 68 18.63 -12.04 15.67
N THR A 69 19.03 -13.30 15.87
CA THR A 69 18.67 -14.43 14.98
C THR A 69 17.16 -14.52 14.71
N LYS A 70 16.32 -14.14 15.69
CA LYS A 70 14.86 -14.06 15.53
C LYS A 70 14.42 -13.08 14.43
N GLN A 71 15.08 -11.92 14.31
CA GLN A 71 14.73 -10.93 13.29
C GLN A 71 15.04 -11.44 11.88
N TRP A 72 16.14 -12.16 11.72
CA TRP A 72 16.50 -12.85 10.47
C TRP A 72 15.46 -13.90 10.09
N VAL A 73 15.10 -14.78 11.03
CA VAL A 73 14.12 -15.84 10.79
C VAL A 73 12.76 -15.26 10.42
N ILE A 74 12.27 -14.27 11.18
CA ILE A 74 10.99 -13.60 10.90
C ILE A 74 11.03 -12.89 9.55
N GLY A 75 12.10 -12.15 9.24
CA GLY A 75 12.23 -11.44 7.97
C GLY A 75 12.22 -12.38 6.77
N ILE A 76 12.99 -13.47 6.82
CA ILE A 76 13.06 -14.46 5.74
C ILE A 76 11.72 -15.17 5.57
N ILE A 77 11.13 -15.70 6.64
CA ILE A 77 9.84 -16.40 6.58
C ILE A 77 8.75 -15.46 6.04
N SER A 78 8.69 -14.23 6.55
CA SER A 78 7.70 -13.25 6.10
C SER A 78 7.89 -12.88 4.63
N SER A 79 9.13 -12.78 4.15
CA SER A 79 9.43 -12.47 2.75
C SER A 79 9.03 -13.61 1.82
N VAL A 80 9.34 -14.85 2.18
CA VAL A 80 8.92 -16.04 1.41
C VAL A 80 7.39 -16.13 1.37
N TYR A 81 6.73 -15.92 2.51
CA TYR A 81 5.28 -15.93 2.58
C TYR A 81 4.63 -14.80 1.77
N ALA A 82 5.20 -13.60 1.78
CA ALA A 82 4.71 -12.48 0.96
C ALA A 82 4.81 -12.77 -0.54
N ILE A 83 5.90 -13.39 -1.00
CA ILE A 83 6.07 -13.83 -2.40
C ILE A 83 5.01 -14.88 -2.75
N TRP A 84 4.77 -15.85 -1.87
CA TRP A 84 3.71 -16.83 -2.06
C TRP A 84 2.34 -16.17 -2.18
N LEU A 85 1.99 -15.25 -1.27
CA LEU A 85 0.69 -14.58 -1.30
C LEU A 85 0.47 -13.77 -2.58
N VAL A 86 1.51 -13.09 -3.05
CA VAL A 86 1.51 -12.37 -4.33
C VAL A 86 1.24 -13.32 -5.50
N TYR A 87 1.86 -14.50 -5.49
CA TYR A 87 1.59 -15.53 -6.49
C TYR A 87 0.15 -16.08 -6.38
N ALA A 88 -0.36 -16.29 -5.17
CA ALA A 88 -1.67 -16.86 -4.91
C ALA A 88 -2.85 -15.89 -5.16
N ALA A 89 -2.63 -14.58 -5.05
CA ALA A 89 -3.68 -13.56 -5.22
C ALA A 89 -4.17 -13.39 -6.67
N GLY A 90 -3.48 -14.00 -7.64
CA GLY A 90 -3.80 -13.89 -9.05
C GLY A 90 -3.11 -12.68 -9.68
N ILE A 91 -2.44 -12.91 -10.80
CA ILE A 91 -1.63 -11.89 -11.46
C ILE A 91 -2.47 -10.77 -12.06
N ASP A 92 -3.72 -11.06 -12.46
CA ASP A 92 -4.59 -10.10 -13.15
C ASP A 92 -4.93 -8.89 -12.27
N TYR A 93 -5.42 -9.14 -11.06
CA TYR A 93 -5.76 -8.06 -10.12
C TYR A 93 -4.51 -7.36 -9.60
N LEU A 94 -3.39 -8.08 -9.46
CA LEU A 94 -2.12 -7.48 -9.07
C LEU A 94 -1.58 -6.53 -10.14
N LEU A 95 -1.66 -6.91 -11.41
CA LEU A 95 -1.31 -6.03 -12.52
C LEU A 95 -2.22 -4.80 -12.55
N LEU A 96 -3.51 -4.99 -12.31
CA LEU A 96 -4.47 -3.89 -12.25
C LEU A 96 -4.16 -2.94 -11.08
N THR A 97 -3.81 -3.43 -9.89
CA THR A 97 -3.41 -2.57 -8.76
C THR A 97 -2.11 -1.83 -9.05
N MET A 98 -1.13 -2.46 -9.70
CA MET A 98 0.09 -1.79 -10.14
C MET A 98 -0.20 -0.65 -11.13
N LEU A 99 -1.12 -0.85 -12.08
CA LEU A 99 -1.58 0.22 -12.97
C LEU A 99 -2.28 1.34 -12.20
N LEU A 100 -3.09 1.01 -11.19
CA LEU A 100 -3.73 2.00 -10.31
C LEU A 100 -2.71 2.81 -9.48
N TYR A 101 -1.53 2.28 -9.21
CA TYR A 101 -0.48 3.04 -8.52
C TYR A 101 0.17 4.11 -9.39
N ILE A 102 0.15 3.98 -10.72
CA ILE A 102 0.70 4.97 -11.66
C ILE A 102 0.15 6.39 -11.42
N PRO A 103 -1.18 6.63 -11.41
CA PRO A 103 -1.73 7.95 -11.09
C PRO A 103 -1.36 8.41 -9.67
N GLY A 104 -1.27 7.49 -8.72
CA GLY A 104 -0.79 7.78 -7.36
C GLY A 104 0.65 8.31 -7.35
N LEU A 105 1.53 7.73 -8.17
CA LEU A 105 2.92 8.20 -8.33
C LEU A 105 2.99 9.60 -8.95
N PHE A 106 2.14 9.92 -9.94
CA PHE A 106 2.08 11.27 -10.51
C PHE A 106 1.63 12.32 -9.48
N VAL A 107 0.63 11.99 -8.66
CA VAL A 107 0.21 12.85 -7.55
C VAL A 107 1.35 13.02 -6.54
N TYR A 108 2.04 11.94 -6.17
CA TYR A 108 3.19 11.98 -5.27
C TYR A 108 4.30 12.90 -5.79
N GLN A 109 4.67 12.77 -7.07
CA GLN A 109 5.67 13.63 -7.72
C GLN A 109 5.26 15.11 -7.67
N THR A 110 3.99 15.42 -7.97
CA THR A 110 3.47 16.79 -7.94
C THR A 110 3.53 17.38 -6.53
N VAL A 111 3.11 16.60 -5.52
CA VAL A 111 3.17 17.01 -4.11
C VAL A 111 4.61 17.21 -3.65
N GLN A 112 5.54 16.36 -4.07
CA GLN A 112 6.95 16.45 -3.68
C GLN A 112 7.64 17.66 -4.32
N LYS A 113 7.33 17.96 -5.59
CA LYS A 113 7.75 19.19 -6.29
C LYS A 113 7.25 20.45 -5.57
N ASN A 114 5.98 20.46 -5.16
CA ASN A 114 5.39 21.60 -4.44
C ASN A 114 5.98 21.80 -3.03
N ASN A 115 6.42 20.72 -2.38
CA ASN A 115 7.02 20.76 -1.04
C ASN A 115 8.56 20.91 -1.03
N ARG A 116 9.21 21.09 -2.19
CA ARG A 116 10.69 21.19 -2.34
C ARG A 116 11.47 20.07 -1.63
N LYS A 117 10.88 18.88 -1.45
CA LYS A 117 11.59 17.72 -0.90
C LYS A 117 12.22 16.95 -2.06
N PRO A 118 13.51 16.55 -1.98
CA PRO A 118 14.14 15.77 -3.04
C PRO A 118 13.45 14.40 -3.19
N LEU A 119 13.25 13.97 -4.44
CA LEU A 119 12.66 12.67 -4.80
C LEU A 119 13.55 11.48 -4.38
N SER A 120 14.82 11.73 -4.05
CA SER A 120 15.84 10.76 -3.68
C SER A 120 16.63 11.29 -2.48
N LYS A 121 16.08 11.14 -1.27
CA LYS A 121 16.94 11.04 -0.11
C LYS A 121 16.77 9.63 0.46
N VAL A 122 17.82 8.84 0.28
CA VAL A 122 18.01 7.61 1.02
C VAL A 122 18.39 8.07 2.43
N ASP A 123 17.37 8.33 3.25
CA ASP A 123 17.54 8.61 4.66
C ASP A 123 17.86 7.26 5.33
N TYR A 124 19.15 7.01 5.52
CA TYR A 124 19.69 5.95 6.37
C TYR A 124 19.77 6.43 7.83
#